data_AF-A0A4Z0HEY3-F1
#
_entry.id   AF-A0A4Z0HEY3-F1
#
_cell.length_a   1.000
_cell.length_b   1.000
_cell.length_c   1.000
_cell.angle_alpha   90.00
_cell.angle_beta   90.00
_cell.angle_gamma   90.00
#
_symmetry.space_group_name_H-M   'P 1'
#
loop_
_entity.id
_entity.type
_entity.pdbx_description
1 polymer ?
#
loop_
_entity_poly.entity_id
_entity_poly.type
_entity_poly.pdbx_seq_one_letter_code
_entity_poly.pdbx_strand_id
1 'polypeptide(L)'
;MKLCIVGSVAVALMAGGLITSAPPAAAGCQYGGPVISKCDGPVQPDGTWERCMGTWGYVPSGFSSHLVPVKRCDVMGPGHEIAPWDTPFADPPTRIDDN
;
A
#
# COMPACT_ATOMS: atom_id res chain seq x y z
N MET A 1 43.31 6.43 -15.43
CA MET A 1 42.24 7.39 -15.79
C MET A 1 41.12 6.74 -16.61
N LYS A 2 41.39 6.03 -17.73
CA LYS A 2 40.35 5.34 -18.53
C LYS A 2 39.61 4.21 -17.81
N LEU A 3 40.29 3.42 -16.97
CA LEU A 3 39.69 2.29 -16.24
C LEU A 3 38.69 2.73 -15.16
N CYS A 4 38.91 3.89 -14.53
CA CYS A 4 38.04 4.41 -13.47
C CYS A 4 36.67 4.85 -14.02
N ILE A 5 36.63 5.32 -15.27
CA ILE A 5 35.40 5.74 -15.96
C ILE A 5 34.54 4.52 -16.34
N VAL A 6 35.17 3.41 -16.74
CA VAL A 6 34.44 2.17 -17.08
C VAL A 6 33.84 1.53 -15.83
N GLY A 7 34.58 1.53 -14.71
CA GLY A 7 34.09 1.02 -13.43
C GLY A 7 32.89 1.81 -12.90
N SER A 8 32.91 3.14 -13.00
CA SER A 8 31.81 3.98 -12.53
C SER A 8 30.53 3.82 -13.37
N VAL A 9 30.67 3.67 -14.69
CA VAL A 9 29.53 3.41 -15.60
C VAL A 9 28.90 2.05 -15.30
N ALA A 10 29.70 1.01 -15.05
CA ALA A 10 29.19 -0.32 -14.72
C ALA A 10 28.36 -0.32 -13.43
N VAL A 11 28.83 0.36 -12.38
CA VAL A 11 28.10 0.48 -11.10
C VAL A 11 26.80 1.27 -11.28
N ALA A 12 26.83 2.37 -12.04
CA ALA A 12 25.64 3.17 -12.31
C ALA A 12 24.57 2.40 -13.12
N LEU A 13 24.98 1.58 -14.09
CA LEU A 13 24.06 0.75 -14.87
C LEU A 13 23.44 -0.37 -14.03
N MET A 14 24.21 -0.99 -13.13
CA MET A 14 23.67 -2.01 -12.21
C MET A 14 22.69 -1.40 -11.20
N ALA A 15 22.99 -0.22 -10.65
CA ALA A 15 22.07 0.49 -9.77
C ALA A 15 20.81 0.98 -10.50
N GLY A 16 20.95 1.48 -11.73
CA GLY A 16 19.81 1.90 -12.57
C GLY A 16 18.90 0.73 -12.95
N GLY A 17 19.47 -0.43 -13.30
CA GLY A 17 18.71 -1.63 -13.65
C GLY A 17 17.79 -2.11 -12.52
N LEU A 18 18.27 -2.08 -11.27
CA LEU A 18 17.51 -2.49 -10.09
C LEU A 18 16.27 -1.62 -9.83
N ILE A 19 16.30 -0.34 -10.23
CA ILE A 19 15.16 0.58 -10.08
C ILE A 19 14.07 0.25 -11.12
N THR A 20 14.43 -0.27 -12.29
CA THR A 20 13.46 -0.65 -13.34
C THR A 20 12.80 -2.00 -13.10
N SER A 21 13.43 -2.86 -12.31
CA SER A 21 12.94 -4.21 -12.02
C SER A 21 12.02 -4.28 -10.81
N ALA A 22 11.85 -3.17 -10.07
CA ALA A 22 10.79 -3.13 -9.07
C ALA A 22 9.46 -3.30 -9.83
N PRO A 23 8.65 -4.32 -9.52
CA PRO A 23 7.31 -4.39 -10.10
C PRO A 23 6.64 -3.05 -9.85
N PRO A 24 5.94 -2.48 -10.85
CA PRO A 24 5.15 -1.29 -10.60
C PRO A 24 4.32 -1.59 -9.35
N ALA A 25 4.27 -0.66 -8.40
CA ALA A 25 3.33 -0.75 -7.30
C ALA A 25 1.94 -0.65 -7.95
N ALA A 26 1.45 -1.77 -8.48
CA ALA A 26 0.08 -2.01 -8.88
C ALA A 26 -0.71 -2.16 -7.59
N ALA A 27 -0.71 -1.07 -6.82
CA ALA A 27 -1.63 -0.92 -5.73
C ALA A 27 -2.97 -0.64 -6.41
N GLY A 28 -3.78 -1.68 -6.56
CA GLY A 28 -5.19 -1.49 -6.86
C GLY A 28 -5.72 -0.52 -5.81
N CYS A 29 -5.91 0.74 -6.22
CA CYS A 29 -6.33 1.81 -5.32
C CYS A 29 -7.76 2.19 -5.65
N GLN A 30 -8.63 2.05 -4.67
CA GLN A 30 -10.00 2.52 -4.72
C GLN A 30 -10.08 3.84 -3.94
N TYR A 31 -10.70 4.84 -4.55
CA TYR A 31 -10.90 6.15 -3.96
C TYR A 31 -12.39 6.48 -3.85
N GLY A 32 -12.78 7.11 -2.75
CA GLY A 32 -14.17 7.48 -2.49
C GLY A 32 -15.04 6.34 -1.92
N GLY A 33 -16.33 6.63 -1.76
CA GLY A 33 -17.27 5.74 -1.05
C GLY A 33 -17.21 5.95 0.48
N PRO A 34 -17.28 4.89 1.30
CA PRO A 34 -17.26 4.99 2.77
C PRO A 34 -15.87 5.33 3.34
N VAL A 35 -14.83 5.41 2.50
CA VAL A 35 -13.44 5.62 2.89
C VAL A 35 -12.82 6.74 2.04
N ILE A 36 -11.73 7.34 2.52
CA ILE A 36 -10.99 8.37 1.77
C ILE A 36 -10.26 7.71 0.60
N SER A 37 -9.49 6.67 0.93
CA SER A 37 -8.72 5.87 -0.01
C SER A 37 -8.53 4.48 0.53
N LYS A 38 -8.32 3.52 -0.35
CA LYS A 38 -7.96 2.16 0.00
C LYS A 38 -7.04 1.60 -1.08
N CYS A 39 -5.90 1.08 -0.67
CA CYS A 39 -4.89 0.57 -1.60
C CYS A 39 -4.33 -0.74 -1.06
N ASP A 40 -4.15 -1.70 -1.95
CA ASP A 40 -3.43 -2.94 -1.65
C ASP A 40 -1.94 -2.76 -1.95
N GLY A 41 -1.09 -3.35 -1.12
CA GLY A 41 0.35 -3.44 -1.28
C GLY A 41 0.73 -4.59 -2.21
N PRO A 42 2.04 -4.80 -2.43
CA PRO A 42 2.51 -5.97 -3.17
C PRO A 42 2.08 -7.26 -2.46
N VAL A 43 1.94 -8.34 -3.22
CA VAL A 43 1.76 -9.68 -2.65
C VAL A 43 3.09 -10.22 -2.12
N GLN A 44 3.07 -10.77 -0.91
CA GLN A 44 4.19 -11.43 -0.26
C GLN A 44 4.34 -12.88 -0.80
N PRO A 45 5.51 -13.52 -0.62
CA PRO A 45 5.73 -14.90 -1.07
C PRO A 45 4.78 -15.93 -0.45
N ASP A 46 4.21 -15.62 0.71
CA ASP A 46 3.21 -16.44 1.40
C ASP A 46 1.77 -16.22 0.89
N GLY A 47 1.59 -15.35 -0.11
CA GLY A 47 0.30 -15.01 -0.71
C GLY A 47 -0.48 -13.94 0.06
N THR A 48 0.07 -13.38 1.12
CA THR A 48 -0.54 -12.25 1.85
C THR A 48 -0.27 -10.93 1.14
N TRP A 49 -1.06 -9.90 1.43
CA TRP A 49 -0.78 -8.53 0.99
C TRP A 49 -1.19 -7.56 2.08
N GLU A 50 -0.56 -6.39 2.14
CA GLU A 50 -1.00 -5.34 3.06
C GLU A 50 -2.14 -4.52 2.42
N ARG A 51 -3.21 -4.23 3.16
CA ARG A 51 -4.23 -3.29 2.73
C ARG A 51 -4.19 -2.05 3.60
N CYS A 52 -4.05 -0.89 2.97
CA CYS A 52 -4.05 0.40 3.64
C CYS A 52 -5.31 1.20 3.29
N MET A 53 -6.08 1.58 4.30
CA MET A 53 -7.30 2.36 4.20
C MET A 53 -7.14 3.71 4.91
N GLY A 54 -7.46 4.80 4.20
CA GLY A 54 -7.64 6.13 4.77
C GLY A 54 -9.08 6.32 5.25
N THR A 55 -9.27 6.67 6.52
CA THR A 55 -10.58 6.97 7.11
C THR A 55 -10.56 8.27 7.91
N TRP A 56 -11.68 8.62 8.53
CA TRP A 56 -11.80 9.78 9.40
C TRP A 56 -11.73 9.36 10.87
N GLY A 57 -10.73 9.84 11.59
CA GLY A 57 -10.61 9.71 13.03
C GLY A 57 -11.27 10.91 13.72
N TYR A 58 -12.01 10.64 14.79
CA TYR A 58 -12.63 11.68 15.61
C TYR A 58 -11.67 12.16 16.69
N VAL A 59 -11.41 13.47 16.74
CA VAL A 59 -10.57 14.10 17.76
C VAL A 59 -11.40 15.12 18.56
N PRO A 60 -11.57 14.92 19.87
CA PRO A 60 -12.22 15.91 20.73
C PRO A 60 -11.32 17.13 20.91
N SER A 61 -11.89 18.33 20.82
CA SER A 61 -11.18 19.60 20.98
C SER A 61 -12.02 20.57 21.80
N GLY A 62 -11.80 20.59 23.12
CA GLY A 62 -12.55 21.44 24.05
C GLY A 62 -14.05 21.14 24.02
N PHE A 63 -14.85 22.14 23.65
CA PHE A 63 -16.32 22.03 23.51
C PHE A 63 -16.79 21.55 22.13
N SER A 64 -15.88 21.18 21.24
CA SER A 64 -16.21 20.71 19.89
C SER A 64 -15.37 19.48 19.52
N SER A 65 -15.51 19.06 18.27
CA SER A 65 -14.77 17.97 17.68
C SER A 65 -14.44 18.24 16.23
N HIS A 66 -13.37 17.64 15.75
CA HIS A 66 -13.03 17.68 14.34
C HIS A 66 -12.60 16.28 13.86
N LEU A 67 -12.77 16.07 12.57
CA LEU A 67 -12.32 14.86 11.91
C LEU A 67 -10.92 15.08 11.34
N VAL A 68 -10.04 14.10 11.53
CA VAL A 68 -8.71 14.08 10.94
C VAL A 68 -8.57 12.85 10.05
N PRO A 69 -7.86 12.94 8.91
CA PRO A 69 -7.57 11.77 8.12
C PRO A 69 -6.64 10.85 8.92
N VAL A 70 -7.02 9.59 9.06
CA VAL A 70 -6.22 8.54 9.68
C VAL A 70 -5.97 7.43 8.67
N LYS A 71 -4.80 6.79 8.76
CA LYS A 71 -4.43 5.66 7.90
C LYS A 71 -4.38 4.41 8.76
N ARG A 72 -5.06 3.36 8.34
CA ARG A 72 -5.00 2.02 8.92
C ARG A 72 -4.46 1.06 7.88
N CYS A 73 -3.45 0.27 8.25
CA CYS A 73 -2.96 -0.81 7.41
C CYS A 73 -3.00 -2.11 8.18
N ASP A 74 -3.56 -3.15 7.58
CA ASP A 74 -3.58 -4.50 8.11
C ASP A 74 -3.27 -5.49 6.99
N VAL A 75 -2.77 -6.66 7.37
CA VAL A 75 -2.48 -7.75 6.43
C VAL A 75 -3.79 -8.38 5.94
N MET A 76 -3.79 -8.83 4.70
CA MET A 76 -4.88 -9.56 4.05
C MET A 76 -4.34 -10.87 3.48
N GLY A 77 -5.23 -11.81 3.21
CA GLY A 77 -4.91 -13.04 2.49
C GLY A 77 -4.99 -14.30 3.35
N PRO A 78 -4.35 -15.40 2.90
CA PRO A 78 -4.51 -16.71 3.53
C PRO A 78 -4.14 -16.69 5.02
N GLY A 79 -5.00 -17.25 5.87
CA GLY A 79 -4.75 -17.32 7.32
C GLY A 79 -4.96 -16.02 8.07
N HIS A 80 -5.37 -14.94 7.40
CA HIS A 80 -5.80 -13.70 8.05
C HIS A 80 -7.31 -13.50 7.88
N GLU A 81 -8.04 -13.62 9.00
CA GLU A 81 -9.48 -13.38 9.02
C GLU A 81 -9.74 -11.95 9.48
N ILE A 82 -10.41 -11.16 8.63
CA ILE A 82 -10.88 -9.84 9.02
C ILE A 82 -12.28 -9.96 9.60
N ALA A 83 -12.50 -9.19 10.66
CA ALA A 83 -13.78 -9.13 11.33
C ALA A 83 -14.92 -8.82 10.33
N PRO A 84 -16.02 -9.59 10.32
CA PRO A 84 -17.09 -9.44 9.33
C PRO A 84 -17.78 -8.06 9.31
N TRP A 85 -17.70 -7.31 10.41
CA TRP A 85 -18.27 -5.96 10.52
C TRP A 85 -17.37 -4.87 9.94
N ASP A 86 -16.12 -5.18 9.60
CA ASP A 86 -15.17 -4.22 9.03
C ASP A 86 -15.21 -4.23 7.49
N THR A 87 -16.44 -4.26 6.95
CA THR A 87 -16.70 -4.24 5.51
C THR A 87 -16.02 -3.11 4.73
N PRO A 88 -15.93 -1.85 5.21
CA PRO A 88 -15.23 -0.80 4.45
C PRO A 88 -13.75 -1.13 4.20
N PHE A 89 -13.14 -1.89 5.10
CA PHE A 89 -11.77 -2.38 4.98
C PHE A 89 -11.71 -3.68 4.16
N ALA A 90 -12.54 -4.67 4.51
CA ALA A 90 -12.45 -6.03 3.99
C ALA A 90 -13.00 -6.22 2.57
N ASP A 91 -13.88 -5.35 2.09
CA ASP A 91 -14.51 -5.47 0.76
C ASP A 91 -13.73 -4.68 -0.30
N PRO A 92 -13.33 -5.23 -1.47
CA PRO A 92 -13.46 -6.62 -1.86
C PRO A 92 -12.54 -7.53 -1.04
N PRO A 93 -12.93 -8.78 -0.77
CA PRO A 93 -12.11 -9.74 -0.01
C PRO A 93 -10.85 -10.16 -0.75
N THR A 94 -10.82 -9.98 -2.06
CA THR A 94 -9.67 -10.17 -2.94
C THR A 94 -8.88 -8.87 -3.09
N ARG A 95 -7.76 -8.92 -3.80
CA ARG A 95 -7.06 -7.68 -4.16
C ARG A 95 -7.92 -6.79 -5.05
N ILE A 96 -7.73 -5.49 -4.89
CA ILE A 96 -8.48 -4.47 -5.63
C ILE A 96 -8.16 -4.49 -7.14
N ASP A 97 -6.95 -4.86 -7.54
CA ASP A 97 -6.57 -4.93 -8.96
C ASP A 97 -7.01 -6.22 -9.68
N ASP A 98 -7.53 -7.20 -8.95
CA ASP A 98 -8.05 -8.46 -9.53
C ASP A 98 -9.52 -8.34 -10.02
N ASN A 99 -10.16 -7.19 -9.79
CA ASN A 99 -11.58 -6.95 -10.07
C ASN A 99 -11.80 -5.89 -11.15
#